data_AF-A0A921L8E8-F1
#
_entry.id   AF-A0A921L8E8-F1
#
_cell.length_a   1.000
_cell.length_b   1.000
_cell.length_c   1.000
_cell.angle_alpha   90.00
_cell.angle_beta   90.00
_cell.angle_gamma   90.00
#
_symmetry.space_group_name_H-M   'P 1'
#
loop_
_entity.id
_entity.type
_entity.pdbx_description
1 polymer ?
#
loop_
_entity_poly.entity_id
_entity_poly.type
_entity_poly.pdbx_seq_one_letter_code
_entity_poly.pdbx_strand_id
1 'polypeptide(L)'
;KKTTKKKAAKKTETKSKETAVKESDTEGTYTITNAPSDGLKVVVEGSNGQAWIQFKEGDNTTWQQALSADEKKETTVPSDTTTFTIQTGNVNNTKVTIDGKDVDLSKSQSGDTIVKTLTFNIEK
;
A
#
# COMPACT_ATOMS: atom_id res chain seq x y z
N LYS A 1 6.11 -57.12 -18.83
CA LYS A 1 4.71 -56.66 -18.67
C LYS A 1 4.75 -55.35 -17.90
N LYS A 2 4.23 -54.29 -18.52
CA LYS A 2 4.41 -52.85 -18.20
C LYS A 2 3.67 -52.49 -16.90
N THR A 3 4.36 -52.03 -15.85
CA THR A 3 3.72 -51.45 -14.66
C THR A 3 3.59 -49.94 -14.83
N THR A 4 2.35 -49.49 -14.71
CA THR A 4 1.82 -48.18 -15.09
C THR A 4 2.22 -47.10 -14.08
N LYS A 5 2.93 -46.08 -14.57
CA LYS A 5 3.31 -44.88 -13.83
C LYS A 5 2.04 -44.05 -13.56
N LYS A 6 1.61 -44.00 -12.29
CA LYS A 6 0.48 -43.18 -11.83
C LYS A 6 0.85 -41.70 -12.01
N LYS A 7 0.34 -41.10 -13.08
CA LYS A 7 0.48 -39.68 -13.42
C LYS A 7 -0.27 -38.87 -12.35
N ALA A 8 0.47 -38.32 -11.39
CA ALA A 8 -0.07 -37.34 -10.47
C ALA A 8 -0.57 -36.14 -11.29
N ALA A 9 -1.87 -35.85 -11.18
CA ALA A 9 -2.47 -34.67 -11.78
C ALA A 9 -1.81 -33.43 -11.15
N LYS A 10 -1.02 -32.71 -11.95
CA LYS A 10 -0.53 -31.39 -11.61
C LYS A 10 -1.76 -30.47 -11.53
N LYS A 11 -2.23 -30.24 -10.30
CA LYS A 11 -3.20 -29.19 -9.99
C LYS A 11 -2.52 -27.88 -10.39
N THR A 12 -2.92 -27.32 -11.52
CA THR A 12 -2.49 -25.99 -11.94
C THR A 12 -3.15 -25.03 -10.97
N GLU A 13 -2.43 -24.68 -9.92
CA GLU A 13 -2.77 -23.60 -9.02
C GLU A 13 -2.71 -22.32 -9.85
N THR A 14 -3.88 -21.76 -10.16
CA THR A 14 -3.99 -20.42 -10.71
C THR A 14 -3.32 -19.52 -9.69
N LYS A 15 -2.08 -19.09 -9.96
CA LYS A 15 -1.36 -18.15 -9.13
C LYS A 15 -2.22 -16.89 -9.08
N SER A 16 -2.99 -16.70 -8.01
CA SER A 16 -3.59 -15.41 -7.70
C SER A 16 -2.45 -14.42 -7.83
N LYS A 17 -2.60 -13.47 -8.75
CA LYS A 17 -1.64 -12.37 -8.84
C LYS A 17 -1.58 -11.75 -7.44
N GLU A 18 -0.40 -11.34 -7.00
CA GLU A 18 -0.26 -10.65 -5.73
C GLU A 18 -0.52 -9.16 -5.97
N THR A 19 -1.08 -8.46 -4.97
CA THR A 19 -1.18 -6.99 -4.98
C THR A 19 0.19 -6.40 -5.30
N ALA A 20 0.30 -5.46 -6.23
CA ALA A 20 1.58 -4.80 -6.51
C ALA A 20 1.41 -3.28 -6.45
N VAL A 21 2.34 -2.62 -5.79
CA VAL A 21 2.39 -1.16 -5.66
C VAL A 21 3.61 -0.66 -6.40
N LYS A 22 3.42 0.30 -7.31
CA LYS A 22 4.51 0.93 -8.06
C LYS A 22 4.34 2.43 -8.04
N GLU A 23 5.42 3.14 -7.75
CA GLU A 23 5.44 4.58 -7.95
C GLU A 23 5.46 4.90 -9.46
N SER A 24 4.70 5.91 -9.85
CA SER A 24 4.67 6.48 -11.19
C SER A 24 5.86 7.41 -11.42
N ASP A 25 5.93 8.03 -12.60
CA ASP A 25 6.92 9.08 -12.89
C ASP A 25 6.67 10.37 -12.10
N THR A 26 5.43 10.59 -11.67
CA THR A 26 5.08 11.68 -10.76
C THR A 26 5.39 11.25 -9.32
N GLU A 27 6.33 11.96 -8.69
CA GLU A 27 6.73 11.71 -7.29
C GLU A 27 5.51 11.66 -6.36
N GLY A 28 5.49 10.65 -5.48
CA GLY A 28 4.41 10.49 -4.52
C GLY A 28 3.10 9.99 -5.13
N THR A 29 3.07 9.64 -6.41
CA THR A 29 1.91 8.99 -7.05
C THR A 29 2.20 7.51 -7.29
N TYR A 30 1.29 6.65 -6.83
CA TYR A 30 1.43 5.21 -6.87
C TYR A 30 0.25 4.58 -7.60
N THR A 31 0.52 3.50 -8.32
CA THR A 31 -0.46 2.64 -8.94
C THR A 31 -0.47 1.29 -8.23
N ILE A 32 -1.66 0.88 -7.79
CA ILE A 32 -1.91 -0.39 -7.14
C ILE A 32 -2.61 -1.27 -8.15
N THR A 33 -1.99 -2.39 -8.49
CA THR A 33 -2.56 -3.39 -9.40
C THR A 33 -2.96 -4.62 -8.63
N ASN A 34 -4.02 -5.28 -9.09
CA ASN A 34 -4.48 -6.54 -8.56
C ASN A 34 -4.81 -6.45 -7.05
N ALA A 35 -5.60 -5.42 -6.70
CA ALA A 35 -6.15 -5.29 -5.35
C ALA A 35 -7.14 -6.43 -5.04
N PRO A 36 -7.28 -6.83 -3.77
CA PRO A 36 -8.26 -7.85 -3.37
C PRO A 36 -9.68 -7.36 -3.58
N SER A 37 -10.60 -8.28 -3.88
CA SER A 37 -12.02 -7.97 -4.08
C SER A 37 -12.74 -7.52 -2.80
N ASP A 38 -12.21 -7.89 -1.64
CA ASP A 38 -12.74 -7.60 -0.31
C ASP A 38 -12.22 -6.28 0.28
N GLY A 39 -11.35 -5.57 -0.45
CA GLY A 39 -10.76 -4.30 -0.02
C GLY A 39 -9.25 -4.43 0.15
N LEU A 40 -8.59 -3.29 0.37
CA LEU A 40 -7.15 -3.18 0.42
C LEU A 40 -6.71 -2.80 1.83
N LYS A 41 -5.83 -3.61 2.45
CA LYS A 41 -5.32 -3.30 3.79
C LYS A 41 -4.14 -2.33 3.69
N VAL A 42 -4.27 -1.17 4.31
CA VAL A 42 -3.22 -0.15 4.37
C VAL A 42 -2.77 0.02 5.83
N VAL A 43 -1.46 -0.01 6.04
CA VAL A 43 -0.84 0.25 7.33
C VAL A 43 0.09 1.44 7.17
N VAL A 44 -0.10 2.46 8.01
CA VAL A 44 0.79 3.62 8.11
C VAL A 44 1.45 3.59 9.48
N GLU A 45 2.76 3.80 9.52
CA GLU A 45 3.59 3.70 10.70
C GLU A 45 4.52 4.91 10.82
N GLY A 46 4.68 5.43 12.03
CA GLY A 46 5.79 6.33 12.37
C GLY A 46 7.04 5.50 12.62
N SER A 47 8.10 5.61 11.82
CA SER A 47 9.24 4.68 11.89
C SER A 47 10.45 5.21 12.67
N ASN A 48 10.92 6.42 12.36
CA ASN A 48 12.14 7.00 12.94
C ASN A 48 11.87 8.21 13.84
N GLY A 49 10.62 8.38 14.25
CA GLY A 49 10.14 9.52 15.02
C GLY A 49 8.67 9.76 14.72
N GLN A 50 8.15 10.88 15.23
CA GLN A 50 6.75 11.23 15.01
C GLN A 50 6.51 11.64 13.55
N ALA A 51 5.37 11.21 13.00
CA ALA A 51 4.81 11.68 11.74
C ALA A 51 3.32 12.02 11.92
N TRP A 52 2.91 13.22 11.52
CA TRP A 52 1.48 13.55 11.44
C TRP A 52 0.91 12.99 10.14
N ILE A 53 -0.21 12.27 10.21
CA ILE A 53 -0.83 11.62 9.07
C ILE A 53 -2.29 12.06 8.95
N GLN A 54 -2.71 12.40 7.74
CA GLN A 54 -4.11 12.49 7.33
C GLN A 54 -4.37 11.48 6.23
N PHE A 55 -5.34 10.60 6.46
CA PHE A 55 -5.76 9.58 5.51
C PHE A 55 -7.09 9.99 4.88
N LYS A 56 -7.15 9.95 3.54
CA LYS A 56 -8.38 10.25 2.80
C LYS A 56 -8.71 9.16 1.80
N GLU A 57 -9.99 8.87 1.66
CA GLU A 57 -10.55 8.01 0.62
C GLU A 57 -11.34 8.91 -0.32
N GLY A 58 -10.85 9.08 -1.56
CA GLY A 58 -11.26 10.20 -2.41
C GLY A 58 -11.06 11.55 -1.70
N ASP A 59 -12.13 12.35 -1.61
CA ASP A 59 -12.10 13.65 -0.96
C ASP A 59 -12.34 13.61 0.56
N ASN A 60 -12.79 12.47 1.09
CA ASN A 60 -13.21 12.34 2.48
C ASN A 60 -12.04 11.99 3.38
N THR A 61 -11.80 12.81 4.41
CA THR A 61 -10.83 12.45 5.46
C THR A 61 -11.45 11.41 6.37
N THR A 62 -10.86 10.21 6.41
CA THR A 62 -11.35 9.13 7.27
C THR A 62 -10.76 9.21 8.67
N TRP A 63 -9.49 9.60 8.77
CA TRP A 63 -8.83 9.88 10.04
C TRP A 63 -7.61 10.78 9.86
N GLN A 64 -7.21 11.40 10.97
CA GLN A 64 -5.96 12.14 11.08
C GLN A 64 -5.40 12.02 12.51
N GLN A 65 -4.10 11.81 12.65
CA GLN A 65 -3.41 11.76 13.94
C GLN A 65 -1.89 11.84 13.78
N ALA A 66 -1.19 12.18 14.85
CA ALA A 66 0.25 11.99 14.94
C ALA A 66 0.55 10.56 15.39
N LEU A 67 1.37 9.84 14.63
CA LEU A 67 1.89 8.52 14.99
C LEU A 67 3.28 8.70 15.56
N SER A 68 3.51 8.18 16.77
CA SER A 68 4.84 8.12 17.38
C SER A 68 5.73 7.09 16.66
N ALA A 69 7.03 7.05 17.01
CA ALA A 69 7.90 5.97 16.54
C ALA A 69 7.33 4.60 16.93
N ASP A 70 7.37 3.65 16.00
CA ASP A 70 6.80 2.30 16.05
C ASP A 70 5.27 2.24 16.20
N GLU A 71 4.59 3.39 16.24
CA GLU A 71 3.13 3.45 16.28
C GLU A 71 2.55 3.27 14.88
N LYS A 72 1.56 2.38 14.77
CA LYS A 72 0.91 2.04 13.49
C LYS A 72 -0.59 2.22 13.54
N LYS A 73 -1.15 2.68 12.43
CA LYS A 73 -2.59 2.70 12.16
C LYS A 73 -2.89 1.83 10.95
N GLU A 74 -3.82 0.90 11.13
CA GLU A 74 -4.35 0.06 10.07
C GLU A 74 -5.69 0.62 9.58
N THR A 75 -5.93 0.56 8.28
CA THR A 75 -7.17 0.99 7.62
C THR A 75 -7.45 0.07 6.44
N THR A 76 -8.67 -0.42 6.34
CA THR A 76 -9.13 -1.18 5.18
C THR A 76 -9.82 -0.22 4.23
N VAL A 77 -9.22 -0.01 3.06
CA VAL A 77 -9.81 0.79 1.98
C VAL A 77 -10.87 -0.08 1.27
N PRO A 78 -12.13 0.37 1.18
CA PRO A 78 -13.20 -0.37 0.51
C PRO A 78 -12.90 -0.68 -0.96
N SER A 79 -13.35 -1.84 -1.47
CA SER A 79 -13.05 -2.28 -2.85
C SER A 79 -13.73 -1.47 -3.96
N ASP A 80 -14.72 -0.65 -3.63
CA ASP A 80 -15.31 0.34 -4.52
C ASP A 80 -14.46 1.60 -4.67
N THR A 81 -13.53 1.87 -3.74
CA THR A 81 -12.57 2.98 -3.82
C THR A 81 -11.67 2.85 -5.05
N THR A 82 -11.45 3.96 -5.75
CA THR A 82 -10.53 4.06 -6.89
C THR A 82 -9.25 4.80 -6.54
N THR A 83 -9.29 5.66 -5.51
CA THR A 83 -8.13 6.44 -5.07
C THR A 83 -8.20 6.72 -3.57
N PHE A 84 -7.04 6.70 -2.92
CA PHE A 84 -6.87 7.19 -1.55
C PHE A 84 -5.57 7.97 -1.44
N THR A 85 -5.50 8.87 -0.47
CA THR A 85 -4.32 9.70 -0.24
C THR A 85 -3.87 9.64 1.21
N ILE A 86 -2.55 9.63 1.39
CA ILE A 86 -1.90 9.76 2.69
C ILE A 86 -1.11 11.07 2.66
N GLN A 87 -1.57 12.09 3.36
CA GLN A 87 -0.77 13.28 3.60
C GLN A 87 0.03 13.07 4.88
N THR A 88 1.35 13.22 4.79
CA THR A 88 2.26 13.10 5.92
C THR A 88 2.96 14.43 6.18
N GLY A 89 3.07 14.81 7.45
CA GLY A 89 3.82 15.97 7.92
C GLY A 89 5.34 15.72 8.02
N ASN A 90 5.77 14.46 7.99
CA ASN A 90 7.18 14.08 7.94
C ASN A 90 7.35 12.73 7.23
N VAL A 91 7.57 12.78 5.91
CA VAL A 91 7.71 11.60 5.05
C VAL A 91 8.92 10.73 5.41
N ASN A 92 9.99 11.32 5.95
CA ASN A 92 11.19 10.58 6.37
C ASN A 92 10.95 9.70 7.60
N ASN A 93 9.92 10.04 8.39
CA ASN A 93 9.46 9.26 9.53
C ASN A 93 8.22 8.41 9.21
N THR A 94 7.80 8.32 7.94
CA THR A 94 6.61 7.59 7.54
C THR A 94 6.99 6.29 6.85
N LYS A 95 6.34 5.19 7.23
CA LYS A 95 6.37 3.93 6.51
C LYS A 95 4.95 3.53 6.12
N VAL A 96 4.78 3.06 4.89
CA VAL A 96 3.48 2.60 4.37
C VAL A 96 3.63 1.17 3.89
N THR A 97 2.70 0.32 4.29
CA THR A 97 2.59 -1.06 3.83
C THR A 97 1.18 -1.29 3.30
N ILE A 98 1.07 -1.91 2.13
CA ILE A 98 -0.20 -2.19 1.43
C ILE A 98 -0.28 -3.70 1.19
N ASP A 99 -1.29 -4.35 1.73
CA ASP A 99 -1.46 -5.81 1.71
C ASP A 99 -0.17 -6.58 2.08
N GLY A 100 0.54 -6.07 3.09
CA GLY A 100 1.80 -6.67 3.55
C GLY A 100 3.02 -6.38 2.66
N LYS A 101 2.88 -5.57 1.60
CA LYS A 101 4.01 -5.10 0.78
C LYS A 101 4.41 -3.69 1.16
N ASP A 102 5.70 -3.49 1.41
CA ASP A 102 6.24 -2.17 1.68
C ASP A 102 6.17 -1.28 0.43
N VAL A 103 5.76 -0.03 0.64
CA VAL A 103 5.77 1.01 -0.39
C VAL A 103 7.12 1.70 -0.35
N ASP A 104 7.78 1.77 -1.50
CA ASP A 104 9.02 2.54 -1.64
C ASP A 104 8.72 4.04 -1.66
N LEU A 105 9.11 4.73 -0.60
CA LEU A 105 8.96 6.18 -0.45
C LEU A 105 10.25 6.95 -0.76
N SER A 106 11.31 6.28 -1.21
CA SER A 106 12.65 6.87 -1.33
C SER A 106 12.70 8.13 -2.20
N LYS A 107 11.94 8.17 -3.30
CA LYS A 107 11.83 9.38 -4.13
C LYS A 107 11.14 10.51 -3.38
N SER A 108 9.99 10.21 -2.77
CA SER A 108 9.25 11.19 -1.94
C SER A 108 10.06 11.70 -0.74
N GLN A 109 11.06 10.95 -0.26
CA GLN A 109 11.94 11.31 0.85
C GLN A 109 13.17 12.15 0.44
N SER A 110 13.44 12.30 -0.86
CA SER A 110 14.67 12.92 -1.36
C SER A 110 14.60 14.44 -1.58
N GLY A 111 13.47 15.09 -1.26
CA GLY A 111 13.24 16.53 -1.52
C GLY A 111 13.33 17.45 -0.29
N ASP A 112 13.27 18.76 -0.52
CA ASP A 112 13.42 19.80 0.52
C ASP A 112 12.24 19.88 1.51
N THR A 113 11.06 19.35 1.15
CA THR A 113 9.86 19.43 1.97
C THR A 113 9.58 18.13 2.72
N ILE A 114 9.45 18.22 4.05
CA ILE A 114 9.09 17.07 4.88
C ILE A 114 7.60 16.69 4.79
N VAL A 115 6.75 17.65 4.40
CA VAL A 115 5.32 17.42 4.17
C VAL A 115 5.14 16.90 2.75
N LYS A 116 4.47 15.75 2.61
CA LYS A 116 4.19 15.12 1.30
C LYS A 116 2.77 14.61 1.24
N THR A 117 2.21 14.62 0.04
CA THR A 117 0.94 13.93 -0.26
C THR A 117 1.26 12.72 -1.12
N LEU A 118 0.97 11.54 -0.60
CA LEU A 118 1.11 10.27 -1.30
C LEU A 118 -0.26 9.87 -1.86
N THR A 119 -0.38 9.76 -3.18
CA THR A 119 -1.63 9.44 -3.88
C THR A 119 -1.55 8.02 -4.41
N PHE A 120 -2.55 7.20 -4.12
CA PHE A 120 -2.62 5.80 -4.53
C PHE A 120 -3.83 5.58 -5.41
N ASN A 121 -3.60 5.20 -6.67
CA ASN A 121 -4.63 4.87 -7.65
C ASN A 121 -4.78 3.36 -7.73
N ILE A 122 -6.00 2.87 -7.53
CA ILE A 122 -6.32 1.44 -7.56
C ILE A 122 -6.82 1.07 -8.95
N GLU A 123 -6.03 0.28 -9.68
CA GLU A 123 -6.44 -0.31 -10.95
C GLU A 123 -7.32 -1.54 -10.70
N LYS A 124 -8.49 -1.55 -11.35
CA LYS A 124 -9.48 -2.63 -11.30
C LYS A 124 -9.48 -3.43 -12.61
#